data_AF-A0A3N5FIX3-F1
#
_entry.id   AF-A0A3N5FIX3-F1
#
_cell.length_a   1.000
_cell.length_b   1.000
_cell.length_c   1.000
_cell.angle_alpha   90.00
_cell.angle_beta   90.00
_cell.angle_gamma   90.00
#
_symmetry.space_group_name_H-M   'P 1'
#
loop_
_entity.id
_entity.type
_entity.pdbx_description
1 polymer ?
#
loop_
_entity_poly.entity_id
_entity_poly.type
_entity_poly.pdbx_seq_one_letter_code
_entity_poly.pdbx_strand_id
1 'polypeptide(L)'
;QTQAALDTWNARADHLSWCARQIRIAMISRLNNAMTTNLLLMRVLVPLAPLLGLIGTVSGMLEVFDSMALRGSADARTMATGVSHAMLCTMTGLAISITGLYPVYHFTNRAKRESELIADQLRF
;
A
#
# COMPACT_ATOMS: atom_id res chain seq x y z
N GLN A 1 9.33 13.83 15.99
CA GLN A 1 8.13 13.51 16.79
C GLN A 1 8.45 12.52 17.91
N THR A 2 9.21 11.46 17.64
CA THR A 2 9.63 10.46 18.64
C THR A 2 10.43 11.06 19.80
N GLN A 3 11.44 11.89 19.51
CA GLN A 3 12.28 12.52 20.55
C GLN A 3 11.45 13.40 21.51
N ALA A 4 10.57 14.25 20.97
CA ALA A 4 9.70 15.10 21.78
C ALA A 4 8.75 14.29 22.69
N ALA A 5 8.29 13.12 22.25
CA ALA A 5 7.47 12.23 23.07
C ALA A 5 8.27 11.59 24.21
N LEU A 6 9.53 11.22 23.96
CA LEU A 6 10.46 10.72 24.98
C LEU A 6 10.81 11.82 25.99
N ASP A 7 11.08 13.05 25.54
CA ASP A 7 11.39 14.18 26.42
C ASP A 7 10.19 14.50 27.33
N THR A 8 8.97 14.42 26.78
CA THR A 8 7.72 14.62 27.55
C THR A 8 7.48 13.50 28.58
N TRP A 9 7.87 12.26 28.26
CA TRP A 9 7.76 11.12 29.17
C TRP A 9 8.80 11.20 30.31
N ASN A 10 10.05 11.52 29.96
CA ASN A 10 11.16 11.65 30.92
C ASN A 10 10.99 12.85 31.86
N ALA A 11 10.34 13.92 31.41
CA ALA A 11 10.05 15.09 32.25
C ALA A 11 9.03 14.82 33.36
N ARG A 12 8.33 13.67 33.35
CA ARG A 12 7.34 13.32 34.38
C ARG A 12 8.02 12.69 35.59
N ALA A 13 7.60 13.11 36.78
CA ALA A 13 8.08 12.56 38.04
C ALA A 13 7.41 11.23 38.46
N ASP A 14 6.24 10.91 37.88
CA ASP A 14 5.47 9.71 38.21
C ASP A 14 5.26 8.84 36.96
N HIS A 15 5.87 7.65 36.99
CA HIS A 15 5.77 6.62 35.96
C HIS A 15 4.99 5.37 36.42
N LEU A 16 4.65 5.27 37.71
CA LEU A 16 4.11 4.06 38.34
C LEU A 16 2.60 4.14 38.56
N SER A 17 2.02 5.33 38.56
CA SER A 17 0.57 5.52 38.69
C SER A 17 -0.22 4.89 37.55
N TRP A 18 -1.48 4.55 37.83
CA TRP A 18 -2.42 4.05 36.83
C TRP A 18 -2.60 5.05 35.67
N CYS A 19 -2.66 6.35 35.97
CA CYS A 19 -2.74 7.41 34.96
C CYS A 19 -1.49 7.46 34.08
N ALA A 20 -0.30 7.27 34.65
CA ALA A 20 0.96 7.22 33.91
C ALA A 20 0.97 6.04 32.92
N ARG A 21 0.50 4.87 33.34
CA ARG A 21 0.32 3.70 32.46
C ARG A 21 -0.64 3.97 31.30
N GLN A 22 -1.77 4.61 31.54
CA GLN A 22 -2.73 4.93 30.48
C GLN A 22 -2.17 5.93 29.47
N ILE A 23 -1.46 6.95 29.95
CA ILE A 23 -0.84 7.95 29.07
C ILE A 23 0.27 7.32 28.22
N ARG A 24 1.06 6.40 28.79
CA ARG A 24 2.04 5.61 28.03
C ARG A 24 1.37 4.82 26.90
N ILE A 25 0.30 4.08 27.21
CA ILE A 25 -0.44 3.29 26.20
C ILE A 25 -0.97 4.20 25.09
N ALA A 26 -1.52 5.36 25.45
CA ALA A 26 -1.99 6.35 24.49
C ALA A 26 -0.85 6.93 23.62
N MET A 27 0.33 7.19 24.19
CA MET A 27 1.51 7.66 23.46
C MET A 27 2.02 6.61 22.47
N ILE A 28 2.15 5.35 22.90
CA ILE A 28 2.54 4.22 22.03
C ILE A 28 1.54 4.07 20.88
N SER A 29 0.24 4.13 21.16
CA SER A 29 -0.81 4.04 20.14
C SER A 29 -0.72 5.17 19.10
N ARG A 30 -0.51 6.42 19.54
CA ARG A 30 -0.36 7.58 18.65
C ARG A 30 0.87 7.45 17.75
N LEU A 31 2.01 7.04 18.31
CA LEU A 31 3.25 6.83 17.55
C LEU A 31 3.09 5.70 16.54
N ASN A 32 2.51 4.57 16.95
CA ASN A 32 2.24 3.45 16.05
C ASN A 32 1.30 3.84 14.91
N ASN A 33 0.24 4.60 15.19
CA ASN A 33 -0.70 5.06 14.17
C ASN A 33 -0.02 6.01 13.16
N ALA A 34 0.81 6.94 13.65
CA ALA A 34 1.58 7.85 12.79
C ALA A 34 2.53 7.11 11.85
N MET A 35 3.20 6.04 12.33
CA MET A 35 4.09 5.23 11.49
C MET A 35 3.34 4.33 10.51
N THR A 36 2.12 3.91 10.83
CA THR A 36 1.35 2.97 10.01
C THR A 36 0.49 3.66 8.94
N THR A 37 0.15 4.95 9.11
CA THR A 37 -0.78 5.68 8.23
C THR A 37 -0.39 5.60 6.75
N ASN A 38 0.87 5.87 6.41
CA ASN A 38 1.32 5.83 5.01
C ASN A 38 1.47 4.40 4.46
N LEU A 39 1.70 3.42 5.35
CA LEU A 39 1.83 2.01 4.96
C LEU A 39 0.50 1.39 4.57
N LEU A 40 -0.61 1.85 5.16
CA LEU A 40 -1.96 1.40 4.80
C LEU A 40 -2.26 1.69 3.33
N LEU A 41 -1.87 2.87 2.82
CA LEU A 41 -2.07 3.24 1.44
C LEU A 41 -1.34 2.28 0.48
N MET A 42 -0.07 1.97 0.75
CA MET A 42 0.71 1.06 -0.09
C MET A 42 0.15 -0.38 -0.08
N ARG A 43 -0.31 -0.85 1.09
CA ARG A 43 -0.95 -2.16 1.23
C ARG A 43 -2.24 -2.31 0.43
N VAL A 44 -2.91 -1.20 0.13
CA VAL A 44 -4.13 -1.18 -0.68
C VAL A 44 -3.81 -0.98 -2.17
N LEU A 45 -2.90 -0.06 -2.51
CA LEU A 45 -2.59 0.26 -3.90
C LEU A 45 -1.88 -0.87 -4.66
N VAL A 46 -0.98 -1.60 -4.01
CA VAL A 46 -0.25 -2.71 -4.66
C VAL A 46 -1.19 -3.81 -5.17
N PRO A 47 -2.10 -4.38 -4.34
CA PRO A 47 -3.06 -5.37 -4.83
C PRO A 47 -4.17 -4.79 -5.72
N LEU A 48 -4.35 -3.45 -5.77
CA LEU A 48 -5.23 -2.80 -6.74
C LEU A 48 -4.63 -2.75 -8.15
N ALA A 49 -3.29 -2.71 -8.30
CA ALA A 49 -2.64 -2.57 -9.61
C ALA A 49 -3.03 -3.68 -10.63
N PRO A 50 -3.14 -4.98 -10.27
CA PRO A 50 -3.63 -6.01 -11.18
C PRO A 50 -5.10 -5.82 -11.58
N LEU A 51 -5.93 -5.32 -10.66
CA LEU A 51 -7.34 -5.05 -10.94
C LEU A 51 -7.49 -3.89 -11.93
N LEU A 52 -6.62 -2.88 -11.85
CA LEU A 52 -6.54 -1.83 -12.87
C LEU A 52 -6.08 -2.40 -14.23
N GLY A 53 -5.13 -3.33 -14.23
CA GLY A 53 -4.73 -4.07 -15.44
C GLY A 53 -5.90 -4.83 -16.08
N LEU A 54 -6.76 -5.45 -15.27
CA LEU A 54 -7.97 -6.12 -15.74
C LEU A 54 -8.93 -5.13 -16.42
N ILE A 55 -9.13 -3.93 -15.87
CA ILE A 55 -9.94 -2.89 -16.51
C ILE A 55 -9.39 -2.53 -17.89
N GLY A 56 -8.06 -2.43 -18.03
CA GLY A 56 -7.45 -2.17 -19.33
C GLY A 56 -7.64 -3.30 -20.34
N THR A 57 -7.75 -4.57 -19.89
CA THR A 57 -8.11 -5.67 -20.80
C THR A 57 -9.51 -5.50 -21.39
N VAL A 58 -10.47 -5.05 -20.56
CA VAL A 58 -11.84 -4.80 -21.00
C VAL A 58 -11.85 -3.65 -22.01
N SER A 59 -11.10 -2.57 -21.74
CA SER A 59 -10.96 -1.45 -22.67
C SER A 59 -10.36 -1.88 -24.01
N GLY A 60 -9.29 -2.69 -24.02
CA GLY A 60 -8.68 -3.17 -25.26
C GLY A 60 -9.60 -4.08 -26.08
N MET A 61 -10.41 -4.90 -25.42
CA MET A 61 -11.42 -5.72 -26.11
C MET A 61 -12.59 -4.89 -26.64
N LEU A 62 -12.96 -3.80 -25.97
CA LEU A 62 -13.96 -2.86 -26.49
C LEU A 62 -13.50 -2.21 -27.80
N GLU A 63 -12.23 -1.82 -27.92
CA GLU A 63 -11.67 -1.31 -29.18
C GLU A 63 -11.73 -2.34 -30.31
N VAL A 64 -11.47 -3.62 -30.00
CA VAL A 64 -11.61 -4.70 -31.00
C VAL A 64 -13.04 -4.78 -31.51
N PHE A 65 -14.03 -4.81 -30.61
CA PHE A 65 -15.44 -4.90 -30.99
C PHE A 65 -15.92 -3.66 -31.76
N ASP A 66 -15.49 -2.46 -31.36
CA ASP A 66 -15.84 -1.22 -32.07
C ASP A 66 -15.25 -1.21 -33.49
N SER A 67 -13.98 -1.63 -33.64
CA SER A 67 -13.34 -1.73 -34.96
C SER A 67 -14.03 -2.73 -35.90
N MET A 68 -14.59 -3.82 -35.34
CA MET A 68 -15.38 -4.79 -36.09
C MET A 68 -16.74 -4.23 -36.52
N ALA A 69 -17.41 -3.49 -35.62
CA ALA A 69 -18.69 -2.85 -35.91
C ALA A 69 -18.58 -1.80 -37.03
N LEU A 70 -17.50 -1.01 -37.03
CA LEU A 70 -17.26 0.03 -38.04
C LEU A 70 -16.91 -0.53 -39.42
N ARG A 71 -16.10 -1.59 -39.48
CA ARG A 71 -15.60 -2.16 -40.75
C ARG A 71 -16.55 -3.19 -41.36
N GLY A 72 -17.52 -3.69 -40.60
CA GLY A 72 -18.46 -4.73 -41.04
C GLY A 72 -17.82 -6.09 -41.31
N SER A 73 -16.51 -6.25 -41.11
CA SER A 73 -15.79 -7.51 -41.23
C SER A 73 -14.71 -7.64 -40.15
N ALA A 74 -14.47 -8.89 -39.73
CA ALA A 74 -13.47 -9.24 -38.74
C ALA A 74 -12.09 -9.31 -39.40
N ASP A 75 -11.40 -8.16 -39.51
CA ASP A 75 -10.02 -8.13 -40.00
C ASP A 75 -9.07 -8.65 -38.91
N ALA A 76 -8.51 -9.85 -39.13
CA ALA A 76 -7.71 -10.60 -38.17
C ALA A 76 -6.52 -9.81 -37.61
N ARG A 77 -5.96 -8.89 -38.40
CA ARG A 77 -4.84 -8.05 -37.97
C ARG A 77 -5.24 -7.05 -36.88
N THR A 78 -6.42 -6.45 -37.02
CA THR A 78 -6.96 -5.48 -36.04
C THR A 78 -7.31 -6.18 -34.75
N MET A 79 -7.93 -7.36 -34.84
CA MET A 79 -8.23 -8.20 -33.68
C MET A 79 -6.95 -8.60 -32.93
N ALA A 80 -5.94 -9.11 -33.65
CA ALA A 80 -4.67 -9.49 -33.03
C ALA A 80 -4.00 -8.31 -32.30
N THR A 81 -4.08 -7.11 -32.87
CA THR A 81 -3.51 -5.89 -32.25
C THR A 81 -4.22 -5.54 -30.95
N GLY A 82 -5.56 -5.47 -30.94
CA GLY A 82 -6.31 -5.12 -29.72
C GLY A 82 -6.21 -6.18 -28.61
N VAL A 83 -6.17 -7.47 -28.99
CA VAL A 83 -5.90 -8.57 -28.04
C VAL A 83 -4.49 -8.44 -27.44
N SER A 84 -3.48 -8.16 -28.26
CA SER A 84 -2.11 -7.97 -27.77
C SER A 84 -1.99 -6.79 -26.79
N HIS A 85 -2.70 -5.70 -27.05
CA HIS A 85 -2.77 -4.54 -26.16
C HIS A 85 -3.41 -4.89 -24.82
N ALA A 86 -4.51 -5.65 -24.83
CA ALA A 86 -5.15 -6.16 -23.62
C ALA A 86 -4.19 -7.04 -22.79
N MET A 87 -3.44 -7.93 -23.44
CA MET A 87 -2.46 -8.78 -22.75
C MET A 87 -1.32 -7.97 -22.13
N LEU A 88 -0.84 -6.94 -22.84
CA LEU A 88 0.21 -6.06 -22.34
C LEU A 88 -0.23 -5.30 -21.09
N CYS A 89 -1.48 -4.84 -21.05
CA CYS A 89 -2.04 -4.20 -19.86
C CYS A 89 -2.04 -5.14 -18.64
N THR A 90 -2.47 -6.39 -18.81
CA THR A 90 -2.40 -7.40 -17.73
C THR A 90 -0.98 -7.61 -17.23
N MET A 91 -0.03 -7.76 -18.16
CA MET A 91 1.38 -7.99 -17.84
C MET A 91 1.95 -6.83 -17.02
N THR A 92 1.66 -5.59 -17.40
CA THR A 92 2.13 -4.40 -16.67
C THR A 92 1.51 -4.29 -15.28
N GLY A 93 0.20 -4.54 -15.13
CA GLY A 93 -0.48 -4.51 -13.83
C GLY A 93 0.07 -5.56 -12.85
N LEU A 94 0.34 -6.77 -13.35
CA LEU A 94 0.99 -7.83 -12.57
C LEU A 94 2.44 -7.49 -12.24
N ALA A 95 3.22 -6.98 -13.20
CA ALA A 95 4.60 -6.58 -12.96
C ALA A 95 4.71 -5.52 -11.86
N ILE A 96 3.86 -4.49 -11.90
CA ILE A 96 3.79 -3.44 -10.86
C ILE A 96 3.42 -4.05 -9.51
N SER A 97 2.43 -4.95 -9.46
CA SER A 97 2.01 -5.57 -8.20
C SER A 97 3.09 -6.46 -7.58
N ILE A 98 3.78 -7.26 -8.40
CA ILE A 98 4.84 -8.16 -7.95
C ILE A 98 6.01 -7.35 -7.42
N THR A 99 6.48 -6.36 -8.19
CA THR A 99 7.58 -5.49 -7.77
C THR A 99 7.20 -4.64 -6.55
N GLY A 100 5.95 -4.18 -6.47
CA GLY A 100 5.42 -3.39 -5.36
C GLY A 100 5.26 -4.15 -4.04
N LEU A 101 5.19 -5.48 -4.08
CA LEU A 101 5.07 -6.29 -2.87
C LEU A 101 6.34 -6.23 -2.00
N TYR A 102 7.52 -6.16 -2.61
CA TYR A 102 8.80 -6.06 -1.91
C TYR A 102 8.90 -4.83 -1.00
N PRO A 103 8.70 -3.58 -1.48
CA PRO A 103 8.74 -2.41 -0.61
C PRO A 103 7.64 -2.44 0.44
N VAL A 104 6.42 -2.88 0.13
CA VAL A 104 5.34 -3.01 1.13
C VAL A 104 5.76 -3.89 2.29
N TYR A 105 6.36 -5.05 2.00
CA TYR A 105 6.88 -5.96 3.00
C TYR A 105 8.02 -5.33 3.79
N HIS A 106 9.01 -4.74 3.12
CA HIS A 106 10.17 -4.13 3.75
C HIS A 106 9.79 -2.98 4.68
N PHE A 107 8.96 -2.05 4.23
CA PHE A 107 8.52 -0.91 5.04
C PHE A 107 7.59 -1.32 6.19
N THR A 108 6.71 -2.30 5.97
CA THR A 108 5.89 -2.90 7.05
C THR A 108 6.78 -3.45 8.15
N ASN A 109 7.76 -4.27 7.80
CA ASN A 109 8.64 -4.91 8.78
C ASN A 109 9.51 -3.88 9.50
N ARG A 110 9.99 -2.86 8.78
CA ARG A 110 10.76 -1.77 9.39
C ARG A 110 9.91 -0.99 10.38
N ALA A 111 8.70 -0.56 10.01
CA ALA A 111 7.83 0.19 10.91
C ALA A 111 7.44 -0.62 12.15
N LYS A 112 7.19 -1.93 12.00
CA LYS A 112 6.93 -2.81 13.14
C LYS A 112 8.11 -2.85 14.12
N ARG A 113 9.34 -3.04 13.60
CA ARG A 113 10.56 -3.06 14.42
C ARG A 113 10.78 -1.74 15.15
N GLU A 114 10.65 -0.62 14.44
CA GLU A 114 10.81 0.71 15.06
C GLU A 114 9.72 0.98 16.11
N SER A 115 8.47 0.55 15.87
CA SER A 115 7.39 0.67 16.86
C SER A 115 7.69 -0.13 18.13
N GLU A 116 8.24 -1.34 17.99
CA GLU A 116 8.64 -2.20 19.11
C GLU A 116 9.80 -1.58 19.90
N LEU A 117 10.84 -1.07 19.23
CA LEU A 117 11.96 -0.39 19.88
C LEU A 117 11.52 0.85 20.67
N ILE A 118 10.62 1.66 20.11
CA ILE A 118 10.09 2.85 20.79
C ILE A 118 9.23 2.44 22.00
N ALA A 119 8.45 1.37 21.88
CA ALA A 119 7.65 0.86 22.98
C ALA A 119 8.52 0.36 24.15
N ASP A 120 9.67 -0.27 23.85
CA ASP A 120 10.65 -0.68 24.85
C ASP A 120 11.34 0.52 25.51
N GLN A 121 11.69 1.56 24.75
CA GLN A 121 12.27 2.79 25.32
C GLN A 121 11.33 3.51 26.30
N LEU A 122 10.01 3.45 26.06
CA LEU A 122 8.99 4.02 26.94
C LEU A 122 8.66 3.13 28.16
N ARG A 123 9.27 1.94 28.26
CA ARG A 123 9.02 0.97 29.33
C ARG A 123 9.95 1.18 30.55
N PHE A 124 11.03 1.93 30.39
CA PHE A 124 11.95 2.29 31.46
C PHE A 124 11.44 3.48 32.27
#